data_AF-A0AAW1TQU7-F1
#
_entry.id   AF-A0AAW1TQU7-F1
#
_cell.length_a   1.000
_cell.length_b   1.000
_cell.length_c   1.000
_cell.angle_alpha   90.00
_cell.angle_beta   90.00
_cell.angle_gamma   90.00
#
_symmetry.space_group_name_H-M   'P 1'
#
loop_
_entity.id
_entity.type
_entity.pdbx_description
1 polymer ?
#
loop_
_entity_poly.entity_id
_entity_poly.type
_entity_poly.pdbx_seq_one_letter_code
_entity_poly.pdbx_strand_id
1 'polypeptide(L)'
;MKLLFFGLFLVGICNAGPVLQEELLVGDFFGDIIAKLIQGVINGICSKIADPINIADKNIVLPDSQLASGHFEVKDLVESGLKGLKATNITVVTISPSKLYVTLGIPSMDINTNYDADILLASLIPIYGNGLANINFKNLQFEMSSGYKLEMFPKMALSINDLSFKLSIDSATFDLHGVINNEAFSVIISQVLDDTIAPFINNHSERLSKLLSPFLEKIINQAFSGSKKLELSATSFEELNEEELKALMILYMHSLQSHPKFDQLF
;
A
#
# COMPACT_ATOMS: atom_id res chain seq x y z
N MET A 1 12.42 -26.38 40.84
CA MET A 1 11.96 -24.98 40.65
C MET A 1 11.13 -24.76 39.38
N LYS A 2 11.29 -25.55 38.30
CA LYS A 2 10.45 -25.46 37.09
C LYS A 2 9.12 -26.25 37.13
N LEU A 3 8.88 -27.09 38.15
CA LEU A 3 7.59 -27.76 38.38
C LEU A 3 6.62 -26.97 39.29
N LEU A 4 7.08 -25.93 39.99
CA LEU A 4 6.24 -25.16 40.92
C LEU A 4 5.34 -24.15 40.19
N PHE A 5 5.76 -23.68 39.01
CA PHE A 5 4.98 -22.77 38.17
C PHE A 5 3.87 -23.48 37.37
N PHE A 6 4.00 -24.79 37.11
CA PHE A 6 2.94 -25.57 36.48
C PHE A 6 1.86 -26.00 37.49
N GLY A 7 2.23 -26.15 38.77
CA GLY A 7 1.29 -26.46 39.85
C GLY A 7 0.39 -25.28 40.25
N LEU A 8 0.90 -24.04 40.23
CA LEU A 8 0.09 -22.84 40.50
C LEU A 8 -0.87 -22.51 39.36
N PHE A 9 -0.58 -22.95 38.12
CA PHE A 9 -1.47 -22.77 36.97
C PHE A 9 -2.65 -23.76 36.96
N LEU A 10 -2.49 -24.95 37.57
CA LEU A 10 -3.53 -25.97 37.64
C LEU A 10 -4.47 -25.82 38.86
N VAL A 11 -4.01 -25.22 39.96
CA VAL A 11 -4.84 -24.97 41.16
C VAL A 11 -5.82 -23.81 40.95
N GLY A 12 -5.59 -22.94 39.96
CA GLY A 12 -6.53 -21.88 39.56
C GLY A 12 -7.80 -22.36 38.86
N ILE A 13 -7.87 -23.62 38.42
CA ILE A 13 -8.93 -24.13 37.52
C ILE A 13 -10.11 -24.79 38.29
N CYS A 14 -10.06 -24.84 39.63
CA CYS A 14 -11.05 -25.59 40.43
C CYS A 14 -12.21 -24.76 41.05
N ASN A 15 -12.45 -23.51 40.64
CA ASN A 15 -13.68 -22.79 41.01
C ASN A 15 -14.43 -22.31 39.76
N ALA A 16 -15.57 -22.94 39.49
CA ALA A 16 -16.41 -22.65 38.32
C ALA A 16 -17.16 -21.30 38.47
N GLY A 17 -16.73 -20.32 37.66
CA GLY A 17 -17.36 -19.02 37.37
C GLY A 17 -16.48 -17.84 37.83
N PRO A 18 -16.01 -16.91 36.96
CA PRO A 18 -16.47 -16.47 35.63
C PRO A 18 -15.43 -16.68 34.51
N VAL A 19 -15.67 -17.62 33.60
CA VAL A 19 -14.76 -17.97 32.49
C VAL A 19 -14.56 -16.82 31.47
N LEU A 20 -15.45 -15.83 31.43
CA LEU A 20 -15.35 -14.71 30.49
C LEU A 20 -14.38 -13.59 30.92
N GLN A 21 -14.03 -13.48 32.21
CA GLN A 21 -13.12 -12.42 32.68
C GLN A 21 -11.64 -12.80 32.51
N GLU A 22 -11.29 -14.08 32.65
CA GLU A 22 -9.91 -14.53 32.45
C GLU A 22 -9.52 -14.58 30.97
N GLU A 23 -10.43 -14.96 30.07
CA GLU A 23 -10.19 -14.85 28.62
C GLU A 23 -9.97 -13.39 28.19
N LEU A 24 -10.67 -12.43 28.82
CA LEU A 24 -10.50 -11.00 28.56
C LEU A 24 -9.11 -10.52 29.02
N LEU A 25 -8.69 -10.86 30.24
CA LEU A 25 -7.41 -10.43 30.80
C LEU A 25 -6.20 -11.04 30.08
N VAL A 26 -6.31 -12.31 29.67
CA VAL A 26 -5.27 -12.98 28.88
C VAL A 26 -5.25 -12.42 27.46
N GLY A 27 -6.42 -12.13 26.88
CA GLY A 27 -6.55 -11.47 25.58
C GLY A 27 -5.91 -10.09 25.54
N ASP A 28 -6.17 -9.25 26.53
CA ASP A 28 -5.59 -7.89 26.64
C ASP A 28 -4.06 -7.94 26.73
N PHE A 29 -3.50 -8.89 27.49
CA PHE A 29 -2.04 -9.05 27.60
C PHE A 29 -1.39 -9.43 26.26
N PHE A 30 -1.95 -10.41 25.54
CA PHE A 30 -1.41 -10.81 24.22
C PHE A 30 -1.65 -9.72 23.16
N GLY A 31 -2.78 -9.02 23.22
CA GLY A 31 -3.09 -7.88 22.35
C GLY A 31 -2.04 -6.79 22.46
N ASP A 32 -1.66 -6.41 23.68
CA ASP A 32 -0.61 -5.43 23.95
C ASP A 32 0.76 -5.84 23.41
N ILE A 33 1.13 -7.12 23.56
CA ILE A 33 2.40 -7.65 23.04
C ILE A 33 2.43 -7.55 21.51
N ILE A 34 1.35 -8.00 20.84
CA ILE A 34 1.23 -7.96 19.38
C ILE A 34 1.25 -6.52 18.89
N ALA A 35 0.51 -5.61 19.52
CA ALA A 35 0.48 -4.20 19.16
C ALA A 35 1.87 -3.56 19.28
N LYS A 36 2.61 -3.83 20.38
CA LYS A 36 4.00 -3.37 20.56
C LYS A 36 4.95 -3.97 19.53
N LEU A 37 4.79 -5.25 19.18
CA LEU A 37 5.60 -5.91 18.15
C LEU A 37 5.38 -5.25 16.79
N ILE A 38 4.13 -5.03 16.40
CA ILE A 38 3.76 -4.35 15.15
C ILE A 38 4.32 -2.93 15.13
N GLN A 39 4.12 -2.16 16.19
CA GLN A 39 4.67 -0.82 16.30
C GLN A 39 6.21 -0.83 16.21
N GLY A 40 6.87 -1.78 16.85
CA GLY A 40 8.31 -1.96 16.80
C GLY A 40 8.80 -2.30 15.39
N VAL A 41 8.07 -3.12 14.65
CA VAL A 41 8.36 -3.48 13.25
C VAL A 41 8.19 -2.26 12.34
N ILE A 42 7.09 -1.51 12.46
CA ILE A 42 6.85 -0.28 11.69
C ILE A 42 7.96 0.73 11.97
N ASN A 43 8.26 1.02 13.24
CA ASN A 43 9.34 1.93 13.62
C ASN A 43 10.70 1.44 13.10
N GLY A 44 10.94 0.13 13.17
CA GLY A 44 12.15 -0.50 12.67
C GLY A 44 12.32 -0.35 11.15
N ILE A 45 11.23 -0.54 10.39
CA ILE A 45 11.19 -0.32 8.94
C ILE A 45 11.45 1.16 8.64
N CYS A 46 10.68 2.08 9.23
CA CYS A 46 10.83 3.52 8.99
C CYS A 46 12.24 4.04 9.35
N SER A 47 12.89 3.47 10.37
CA SER A 47 14.26 3.86 10.75
C SER A 47 15.34 3.41 9.76
N LYS A 48 15.06 2.41 8.93
CA LYS A 48 16.00 1.82 7.97
C LYS A 48 15.75 2.25 6.53
N ILE A 49 14.55 2.74 6.23
CA ILE A 49 14.21 3.28 4.92
C ILE A 49 14.99 4.58 4.70
N ALA A 50 15.71 4.63 3.57
CA ALA A 50 16.27 5.89 3.07
C ALA A 50 15.11 6.83 2.72
N ASP A 51 15.25 8.12 2.97
CA ASP A 51 14.22 9.10 2.60
C ASP A 51 14.94 10.44 2.38
N PRO A 52 15.04 10.92 1.13
CA PRO A 52 14.40 10.35 -0.07
C PRO A 52 14.97 8.98 -0.51
N ILE A 53 14.16 8.20 -1.23
CA ILE A 53 14.53 6.97 -1.94
C ILE A 53 14.75 7.30 -3.42
N ASN A 54 15.92 6.94 -3.95
CA ASN A 54 16.16 6.95 -5.39
C ASN A 54 15.82 5.58 -5.97
N ILE A 55 14.89 5.55 -6.90
CA ILE A 55 14.47 4.34 -7.61
C ILE A 55 15.18 4.33 -8.96
N ALA A 56 15.83 3.21 -9.26
CA ALA A 56 16.55 3.04 -10.52
C ALA A 56 15.62 3.15 -11.72
N ASP A 57 16.14 3.72 -12.80
CA ASP A 57 15.41 3.97 -14.05
C ASP A 57 14.63 2.73 -14.51
N LYS A 58 13.43 2.97 -15.02
CA LYS A 58 12.53 1.94 -15.51
C LYS A 58 12.06 2.27 -16.92
N ASN A 59 12.27 1.33 -17.82
CA ASN A 59 11.68 1.33 -19.13
C ASN A 59 10.49 0.35 -19.13
N ILE A 60 9.32 0.87 -19.41
CA ILE A 60 8.06 0.13 -19.51
C ILE A 60 7.67 0.11 -20.98
N VAL A 61 7.68 -1.08 -21.58
CA VAL A 61 7.19 -1.29 -22.94
C VAL A 61 5.77 -1.80 -22.84
N LEU A 62 4.83 -1.01 -23.36
CA LEU A 62 3.43 -1.39 -23.43
C LEU A 62 3.24 -2.27 -24.68
N PRO A 63 2.67 -3.48 -24.53
CA PRO A 63 2.44 -4.35 -25.66
C PRO A 63 1.46 -3.70 -26.65
N ASP A 64 1.54 -4.09 -27.93
CA ASP A 64 0.56 -3.67 -28.93
C ASP A 64 -0.83 -4.23 -28.58
N SER A 65 -1.62 -3.41 -27.90
CA SER A 65 -2.99 -3.73 -27.48
C SER A 65 -3.97 -2.64 -27.92
N GLN A 66 -5.26 -2.98 -27.92
CA GLN A 66 -6.31 -2.00 -28.21
C GLN A 66 -6.44 -0.92 -27.13
N LEU A 67 -5.93 -1.15 -25.92
CA LEU A 67 -6.08 -0.22 -24.79
C LEU A 67 -4.94 0.78 -24.71
N ALA A 68 -3.71 0.29 -24.85
CA ALA A 68 -2.51 1.11 -24.86
C ALA A 68 -1.38 0.36 -25.57
N SER A 69 -0.53 1.08 -26.29
CA SER A 69 0.74 0.57 -26.82
C SER A 69 1.81 1.66 -26.79
N GLY A 70 3.09 1.28 -26.90
CA GLY A 70 4.20 2.23 -26.95
C GLY A 70 5.22 2.03 -25.85
N HIS A 71 5.91 3.10 -25.45
CA HIS A 71 6.94 3.05 -24.41
C HIS A 71 6.79 4.20 -23.41
N PHE A 72 7.21 3.92 -22.19
CA PHE A 72 7.25 4.88 -21.10
C PHE A 72 8.51 4.63 -20.28
N GLU A 73 9.38 5.62 -20.25
CA GLU A 73 10.61 5.60 -19.49
C GLU A 73 10.51 6.57 -18.31
N VAL A 74 10.91 6.10 -17.14
CA VAL A 74 10.97 6.84 -15.90
C VAL A 74 12.44 6.92 -15.48
N LYS A 75 12.95 8.14 -15.32
CA LYS A 75 14.36 8.42 -14.98
C LYS A 75 14.46 9.25 -13.72
N ASP A 76 15.50 9.00 -12.95
CA ASP A 76 15.81 9.77 -11.74
C ASP A 76 14.61 9.85 -10.79
N LEU A 77 13.85 8.76 -10.63
CA LEU A 77 12.67 8.77 -9.77
C LEU A 77 13.12 8.88 -8.31
N VAL A 78 12.67 9.95 -7.67
CA VAL A 78 12.90 10.24 -6.26
C VAL A 78 11.58 10.25 -5.53
N GLU A 79 11.43 9.37 -4.56
CA GLU A 79 10.27 9.33 -3.67
C GLU A 79 10.68 9.77 -2.27
N SER A 80 9.82 10.56 -1.61
CA SER A 80 10.06 11.02 -0.25
C SER A 80 8.79 11.10 0.58
N GLY A 81 8.95 11.10 1.90
CA GLY A 81 7.84 11.16 2.86
C GLY A 81 7.49 9.83 3.51
N LEU A 82 8.08 8.71 3.08
CA LEU A 82 7.88 7.40 3.72
C LEU A 82 8.30 7.36 5.19
N LYS A 83 9.28 8.16 5.64
CA LYS A 83 9.57 8.28 7.10
C LYS A 83 8.43 8.92 7.88
N GLY A 84 7.49 9.58 7.20
CA GLY A 84 6.26 10.09 7.76
C GLY A 84 5.25 8.99 8.12
N LEU A 85 5.45 7.75 7.68
CA LEU A 85 4.59 6.60 7.98
C LEU A 85 4.49 6.36 9.49
N LYS A 86 3.26 6.38 10.01
CA LYS A 86 2.95 6.13 11.41
C LYS A 86 1.74 5.23 11.54
N ALA A 87 1.77 4.32 12.51
CA ALA A 87 0.56 3.65 12.97
C ALA A 87 -0.24 4.62 13.85
N THR A 88 -1.48 4.89 13.48
CA THR A 88 -2.40 5.74 14.25
C THR A 88 -3.34 4.91 15.12
N ASN A 89 -3.63 3.68 14.72
CA ASN A 89 -4.43 2.72 15.48
C ASN A 89 -3.90 1.30 15.24
N ILE A 90 -3.79 0.52 16.31
CA ILE A 90 -3.57 -0.93 16.24
C ILE A 90 -4.57 -1.57 17.21
N THR A 91 -5.48 -2.38 16.68
CA THR A 91 -6.45 -3.14 17.45
C THR A 91 -6.26 -4.63 17.19
N VAL A 92 -6.07 -5.40 18.26
CA VAL A 92 -5.85 -6.85 18.19
C VAL A 92 -7.02 -7.55 18.86
N VAL A 93 -7.68 -8.44 18.13
CA VAL A 93 -8.74 -9.31 18.64
C VAL A 93 -8.14 -10.70 18.77
N THR A 94 -7.98 -11.17 20.00
CA THR A 94 -7.32 -12.46 20.30
C THR A 94 -8.29 -13.64 20.26
N ILE A 95 -9.59 -13.39 20.42
CA ILE A 95 -10.64 -14.41 20.44
C ILE A 95 -10.85 -14.95 19.01
N SER A 96 -11.00 -16.27 18.88
CA SER A 96 -11.17 -16.92 17.58
C SER A 96 -12.44 -16.43 16.84
N PRO A 97 -12.35 -15.95 15.59
CA PRO A 97 -11.13 -15.86 14.79
C PRO A 97 -10.26 -14.66 15.18
N SER A 98 -8.96 -14.92 15.40
CA SER A 98 -8.00 -13.86 15.73
C SER A 98 -7.86 -12.86 14.58
N LYS A 99 -8.03 -11.58 14.88
CA LYS A 99 -7.98 -10.50 13.88
C LYS A 99 -7.07 -9.37 14.32
N LEU A 100 -6.45 -8.74 13.33
CA LEU A 100 -5.60 -7.58 13.47
C LEU A 100 -6.14 -6.46 12.59
N TYR A 101 -6.40 -5.32 13.22
CA TYR A 101 -6.75 -4.07 12.55
C TYR A 101 -5.64 -3.06 12.76
N VAL A 102 -5.12 -2.49 11.68
CA VAL A 102 -4.04 -1.50 11.73
C VAL A 102 -4.41 -0.33 10.84
N THR A 103 -4.33 0.88 11.37
CA THR A 103 -4.42 2.10 10.58
C THR A 103 -3.05 2.72 10.48
N LEU A 104 -2.54 2.85 9.26
CA LEU A 104 -1.30 3.55 8.95
C LEU A 104 -1.63 4.87 8.24
N GLY A 105 -0.83 5.90 8.50
CA GLY A 105 -0.96 7.20 7.86
C GLY A 105 0.38 7.75 7.41
N ILE A 106 0.40 8.39 6.24
CA ILE A 106 1.50 9.18 5.69
C ILE A 106 0.95 10.59 5.43
N PRO A 107 1.38 11.62 6.18
CA PRO A 107 0.83 12.97 6.04
C PRO A 107 1.05 13.58 4.66
N SER A 108 2.20 13.31 4.05
CA SER A 108 2.55 13.79 2.72
C SER A 108 3.61 12.86 2.13
N MET A 109 3.46 12.57 0.83
CA MET A 109 4.42 11.85 0.01
C MET A 109 4.65 12.64 -1.27
N ASP A 110 5.91 12.77 -1.67
CA ASP A 110 6.31 13.45 -2.90
C ASP A 110 7.06 12.48 -3.81
N ILE A 111 6.68 12.45 -5.09
CA ILE A 111 7.35 11.69 -6.14
C ILE A 111 7.80 12.69 -7.21
N ASN A 112 9.09 12.74 -7.47
CA ASN A 112 9.68 13.58 -8.52
C ASN A 112 10.38 12.67 -9.52
N THR A 113 10.16 12.88 -10.80
CA THR A 113 10.80 12.06 -11.84
C THR A 113 10.93 12.82 -13.14
N ASN A 114 11.95 12.46 -13.91
CA ASN A 114 12.01 12.73 -15.33
C ASN A 114 11.25 11.61 -16.06
N TYR A 115 10.57 11.92 -17.15
CA TYR A 115 9.91 10.91 -17.97
C TYR A 115 10.13 11.13 -19.47
N ASP A 116 10.06 10.03 -20.21
CA ASP A 116 9.97 10.00 -21.66
C ASP A 116 8.83 9.07 -22.05
N ALA A 117 7.85 9.58 -22.79
CA ALA A 117 6.64 8.86 -23.13
C ALA A 117 6.40 8.94 -24.63
N ASP A 118 6.02 7.82 -25.23
CA ASP A 118 5.35 7.74 -26.52
C ASP A 118 4.35 6.58 -26.45
N ILE A 119 3.11 6.93 -26.12
CA ILE A 119 2.04 6.01 -25.81
C ILE A 119 0.86 6.30 -26.73
N LEU A 120 0.29 5.27 -27.34
CA LEU A 120 -0.96 5.36 -28.07
C LEU A 120 -2.08 4.75 -27.20
N LEU A 121 -2.98 5.59 -26.67
CA LEU A 121 -4.14 5.13 -25.91
C LEU A 121 -5.32 4.84 -26.81
N ALA A 122 -6.04 3.75 -26.52
CA ALA A 122 -7.23 3.29 -27.23
C ALA A 122 -7.05 3.20 -28.76
N SER A 123 -5.81 2.99 -29.23
CA SER A 123 -5.42 3.05 -30.65
C SER A 123 -5.74 4.37 -31.37
N LEU A 124 -6.04 5.45 -30.63
CA LEU A 124 -6.58 6.71 -31.19
C LEU A 124 -5.87 7.96 -30.65
N ILE A 125 -5.47 7.96 -29.39
CA ILE A 125 -5.02 9.16 -28.69
C ILE A 125 -3.51 9.04 -28.45
N PRO A 126 -2.67 9.71 -29.26
CA PRO A 126 -1.23 9.73 -29.04
C PRO A 126 -0.91 10.66 -27.86
N ILE A 127 -0.24 10.11 -26.86
CA ILE A 127 0.34 10.84 -25.73
C ILE A 127 1.84 10.60 -25.80
N TYR A 128 2.57 11.64 -26.21
CA TYR A 128 4.02 11.62 -26.21
C TYR A 128 4.55 12.81 -25.42
N GLY A 129 5.80 12.77 -24.99
CA GLY A 129 6.42 13.90 -24.31
C GLY A 129 7.64 13.48 -23.52
N ASN A 130 8.57 14.41 -23.37
CA ASN A 130 9.74 14.26 -22.52
C ASN A 130 9.75 15.44 -21.55
N GLY A 131 9.76 15.17 -20.25
CA GLY A 131 9.62 16.22 -19.27
C GLY A 131 9.72 15.77 -17.83
N LEU A 132 9.14 16.60 -16.96
CA LEU A 132 9.21 16.46 -15.50
C LEU A 132 7.82 16.14 -14.98
N ALA A 133 7.76 15.29 -13.97
CA ALA A 133 6.56 15.04 -13.20
C ALA A 133 6.86 15.18 -11.71
N ASN A 134 6.19 16.13 -11.05
CA ASN A 134 6.16 16.24 -9.60
C ASN A 134 4.76 15.87 -9.12
N ILE A 135 4.68 14.90 -8.21
CA ILE A 135 3.41 14.37 -7.70
C ILE A 135 3.45 14.46 -6.19
N ASN A 136 2.45 15.10 -5.59
CA ASN A 136 2.28 15.16 -4.14
C ASN A 136 0.96 14.51 -3.74
N PHE A 137 1.05 13.51 -2.85
CA PHE A 137 -0.11 12.92 -2.19
C PHE A 137 -0.21 13.43 -0.76
N LYS A 138 -1.40 13.84 -0.33
CA LYS A 138 -1.67 14.32 1.04
C LYS A 138 -2.55 13.35 1.80
N ASN A 139 -2.15 13.11 3.05
CA ASN A 139 -2.86 12.28 4.02
C ASN A 139 -3.23 10.90 3.45
N LEU A 140 -2.23 10.14 2.96
CA LEU A 140 -2.47 8.75 2.59
C LEU A 140 -2.76 7.95 3.85
N GLN A 141 -3.80 7.14 3.82
CA GLN A 141 -4.21 6.29 4.93
C GLN A 141 -4.45 4.86 4.43
N PHE A 142 -3.91 3.90 5.16
CA PHE A 142 -4.12 2.48 4.94
C PHE A 142 -4.83 1.91 6.16
N GLU A 143 -6.09 1.54 6.01
CA GLU A 143 -6.85 0.80 7.02
C GLU A 143 -6.80 -0.68 6.69
N MET A 144 -6.03 -1.42 7.44
CA MET A 144 -5.72 -2.83 7.20
C MET A 144 -6.52 -3.71 8.17
N SER A 145 -7.01 -4.83 7.67
CA SER A 145 -7.64 -5.91 8.41
C SER A 145 -7.02 -7.23 7.96
N SER A 146 -6.53 -8.04 8.88
CA SER A 146 -5.95 -9.35 8.58
C SER A 146 -6.27 -10.36 9.67
N GLY A 147 -6.25 -11.64 9.33
CA GLY A 147 -6.01 -12.69 10.31
C GLY A 147 -4.55 -12.68 10.74
N TYR A 148 -4.26 -13.22 11.92
CA TYR A 148 -2.87 -13.40 12.35
C TYR A 148 -2.66 -14.73 13.07
N LYS A 149 -1.41 -15.20 13.03
CA LYS A 149 -0.93 -16.36 13.79
C LYS A 149 0.30 -15.96 14.57
N LEU A 150 0.30 -16.28 15.86
CA LEU A 150 1.44 -16.06 16.76
C LEU A 150 1.97 -17.42 17.23
N GLU A 151 3.19 -17.75 16.81
CA GLU A 151 3.91 -18.93 17.29
C GLU A 151 4.91 -18.50 18.36
N MET A 152 4.86 -19.09 19.56
CA MET A 152 5.73 -18.69 20.69
C MET A 152 7.01 -19.53 20.82
N PHE A 153 7.05 -20.74 20.24
CA PHE A 153 8.17 -21.68 20.37
C PHE A 153 8.56 -22.28 19.02
N PRO A 154 9.87 -22.44 18.71
CA PRO A 154 11.05 -22.16 19.54
C PRO A 154 11.48 -20.68 19.59
N LYS A 155 10.89 -19.82 18.74
CA LYS A 155 11.06 -18.36 18.74
C LYS A 155 9.70 -17.73 18.50
N MET A 156 9.49 -16.53 19.05
CA MET A 156 8.28 -15.75 18.76
C MET A 156 8.26 -15.35 17.29
N ALA A 157 7.23 -15.78 16.56
CA ALA A 157 7.01 -15.45 15.15
C ALA A 157 5.55 -15.01 14.95
N LEU A 158 5.37 -13.83 14.35
CA LEU A 158 4.07 -13.32 13.93
C LEU A 158 3.95 -13.49 12.41
N SER A 159 2.82 -14.00 11.94
CA SER A 159 2.44 -13.95 10.53
C SER A 159 1.01 -13.45 10.41
N ILE A 160 0.72 -12.82 9.29
CA ILE A 160 -0.62 -12.40 8.90
C ILE A 160 -1.09 -13.20 7.69
N ASN A 161 -2.40 -13.32 7.57
CA ASN A 161 -3.08 -13.95 6.45
C ASN A 161 -4.38 -13.21 6.13
N ASP A 162 -4.89 -13.44 4.92
CA ASP A 162 -6.16 -12.87 4.46
C ASP A 162 -6.17 -11.35 4.60
N LEU A 163 -5.04 -10.72 4.24
CA LEU A 163 -4.91 -9.27 4.32
C LEU A 163 -5.95 -8.60 3.41
N SER A 164 -6.70 -7.67 3.96
CA SER A 164 -7.50 -6.70 3.22
C SER A 164 -7.12 -5.31 3.73
N PHE A 165 -7.04 -4.35 2.83
CA PHE A 165 -6.90 -2.97 3.23
C PHE A 165 -7.89 -2.05 2.52
N LYS A 166 -8.06 -0.86 3.07
CA LYS A 166 -8.69 0.28 2.42
C LYS A 166 -7.64 1.37 2.32
N LEU A 167 -7.39 1.84 1.10
CA LEU A 167 -6.54 2.98 0.81
C LEU A 167 -7.44 4.20 0.66
N SER A 168 -7.09 5.27 1.36
CA SER A 168 -7.67 6.58 1.13
C SER A 168 -6.61 7.65 1.05
N ILE A 169 -6.88 8.67 0.25
CA ILE A 169 -6.03 9.85 0.08
C ILE A 169 -6.94 11.07 0.08
N ASP A 170 -6.53 12.14 0.77
CA ASP A 170 -7.30 13.39 0.80
C ASP A 170 -7.19 14.14 -0.53
N SER A 171 -5.96 14.30 -1.03
CA SER A 171 -5.71 14.90 -2.33
C SER A 171 -4.44 14.37 -2.97
N ALA A 172 -4.42 14.44 -4.30
CA ALA A 172 -3.24 14.23 -5.13
C ALA A 172 -3.06 15.50 -5.98
N THR A 173 -1.84 16.01 -6.06
CA THR A 173 -1.48 17.15 -6.89
C THR A 173 -0.39 16.72 -7.86
N PHE A 174 -0.58 17.04 -9.12
CA PHE A 174 0.27 16.71 -10.25
C PHE A 174 0.76 18.01 -10.87
N ASP A 175 2.05 18.03 -11.18
CA ASP A 175 2.72 19.11 -11.89
C ASP A 175 3.54 18.45 -12.99
N LEU A 176 2.90 18.33 -14.16
CA LEU A 176 3.47 17.72 -15.35
C LEU A 176 3.95 18.81 -16.30
N HIS A 177 5.10 18.56 -16.93
CA HIS A 177 5.70 19.41 -17.96
C HIS A 177 6.07 18.60 -19.19
N GLY A 178 6.03 19.20 -20.37
CA GLY A 178 6.45 18.55 -21.62
C GLY A 178 5.46 17.53 -22.20
N VAL A 179 4.23 17.41 -21.67
CA VAL A 179 3.18 16.58 -22.29
C VAL A 179 2.86 17.13 -23.68
N ILE A 180 2.95 16.28 -24.70
CA ILE A 180 2.86 16.60 -26.14
C ILE A 180 3.72 17.80 -26.56
N ASN A 181 4.81 18.06 -25.83
CA ASN A 181 5.67 19.24 -25.96
C ASN A 181 4.89 20.57 -25.88
N ASN A 182 3.82 20.61 -25.07
CA ASN A 182 2.95 21.77 -24.89
C ASN A 182 2.64 22.02 -23.41
N GLU A 183 3.16 23.12 -22.87
CA GLU A 183 2.96 23.48 -21.46
C GLU A 183 1.51 23.80 -21.11
N ALA A 184 0.75 24.45 -22.00
CA ALA A 184 -0.65 24.72 -21.75
C ALA A 184 -1.46 23.42 -21.64
N PHE A 185 -1.14 22.44 -22.49
CA PHE A 185 -1.74 21.11 -22.40
C PHE A 185 -1.30 20.36 -21.14
N SER A 186 -0.02 20.47 -20.76
CA SER A 186 0.51 19.85 -19.54
C SER A 186 -0.20 20.35 -18.28
N VAL A 187 -0.52 21.65 -18.23
CA VAL A 187 -1.34 22.24 -17.14
C VAL A 187 -2.76 21.66 -17.13
N ILE A 188 -3.41 21.48 -18.29
CA ILE A 188 -4.75 20.90 -18.35
C ILE A 188 -4.73 19.45 -17.86
N ILE A 189 -3.77 18.64 -18.31
CA ILE A 189 -3.63 17.25 -17.86
C ILE A 189 -3.37 17.19 -16.36
N SER A 190 -2.47 18.03 -15.84
CA SER A 190 -2.19 18.13 -14.41
C SER A 190 -3.48 18.37 -13.61
N GLN A 191 -4.29 19.34 -14.02
CA GLN A 191 -5.58 19.62 -13.38
C GLN A 191 -6.57 18.45 -13.48
N VAL A 192 -6.63 17.75 -14.62
CA VAL A 192 -7.49 16.56 -14.75
C VAL A 192 -7.03 15.46 -13.79
N LEU A 193 -5.72 15.26 -13.62
CA LEU A 193 -5.18 14.27 -12.68
C LEU A 193 -5.46 14.65 -11.23
N ASP A 194 -5.28 15.92 -10.86
CA ASP A 194 -5.61 16.45 -9.53
C ASP A 194 -7.05 16.13 -9.14
N ASP A 195 -7.97 16.38 -10.08
CA ASP A 195 -9.41 16.23 -9.87
C ASP A 195 -9.87 14.75 -9.90
N THR A 196 -9.08 13.83 -10.47
CA THR A 196 -9.53 12.44 -10.73
C THR A 196 -8.83 11.36 -9.91
N ILE A 197 -7.54 11.53 -9.57
CA ILE A 197 -6.75 10.44 -8.97
C ILE A 197 -7.21 10.10 -7.55
N ALA A 198 -7.37 11.09 -6.67
CA ALA A 198 -7.81 10.83 -5.30
C ALA A 198 -9.23 10.22 -5.25
N PRO A 199 -10.24 10.76 -5.98
CA PRO A 199 -11.55 10.11 -6.08
C PRO A 199 -11.48 8.70 -6.65
N PHE A 200 -10.67 8.45 -7.68
CA PHE A 200 -10.51 7.13 -8.27
C PHE A 200 -10.00 6.12 -7.23
N ILE A 201 -8.92 6.45 -6.53
CA ILE A 201 -8.34 5.59 -5.48
C ILE A 201 -9.37 5.31 -4.38
N ASN A 202 -10.05 6.35 -3.89
CA ASN A 202 -11.01 6.23 -2.81
C ASN A 202 -12.24 5.39 -3.21
N ASN A 203 -12.75 5.56 -4.42
CA ASN A 203 -13.94 4.85 -4.92
C ASN A 203 -13.65 3.40 -5.35
N HIS A 204 -12.40 3.09 -5.69
CA HIS A 204 -11.98 1.76 -6.14
C HIS A 204 -11.07 1.04 -5.15
N SER A 205 -10.99 1.52 -3.90
CA SER A 205 -10.11 0.96 -2.88
C SER A 205 -10.33 -0.54 -2.65
N GLU A 206 -11.54 -1.09 -2.77
CA GLU A 206 -11.76 -2.54 -2.60
C GLU A 206 -11.09 -3.35 -3.72
N ARG A 207 -11.09 -2.85 -4.96
CA ARG A 207 -10.42 -3.53 -6.08
C ARG A 207 -8.90 -3.42 -5.96
N LEU A 208 -8.40 -2.24 -5.59
CA LEU A 208 -6.99 -2.03 -5.28
C LEU A 208 -6.53 -2.94 -4.13
N SER A 209 -7.39 -3.14 -3.13
CA SER A 209 -7.16 -4.07 -2.03
C SER A 209 -6.92 -5.49 -2.53
N LYS A 210 -7.85 -6.03 -3.32
CA LYS A 210 -7.73 -7.38 -3.88
C LYS A 210 -6.45 -7.56 -4.70
N LEU A 211 -6.09 -6.54 -5.48
CA LEU A 211 -4.90 -6.57 -6.33
C LEU A 211 -3.60 -6.53 -5.51
N LEU A 212 -3.50 -5.65 -4.51
CA LEU A 212 -2.23 -5.39 -3.82
C LEU A 212 -2.05 -6.20 -2.53
N SER A 213 -3.13 -6.72 -1.94
CA SER A 213 -3.09 -7.46 -0.67
C SER A 213 -2.11 -8.64 -0.67
N PRO A 214 -2.07 -9.52 -1.69
CA PRO A 214 -1.12 -10.64 -1.70
C PRO A 214 0.34 -10.18 -1.62
N PHE A 215 0.65 -9.08 -2.32
CA PHE A 215 1.98 -8.48 -2.32
C PHE A 215 2.32 -7.86 -0.95
N LEU A 216 1.41 -7.07 -0.38
CA LEU A 216 1.60 -6.45 0.94
C LEU A 216 1.73 -7.51 2.04
N GLU A 217 0.92 -8.57 1.99
CA GLU A 217 0.98 -9.68 2.93
C GLU A 217 2.35 -10.35 2.92
N LYS A 218 2.91 -10.60 1.72
CA LYS A 218 4.26 -11.15 1.54
C LYS A 218 5.32 -10.25 2.16
N ILE A 219 5.27 -8.94 1.90
CA ILE A 219 6.23 -7.95 2.47
C ILE A 219 6.16 -7.94 4.00
N ILE A 220 4.95 -7.88 4.55
CA ILE A 220 4.75 -7.78 6.00
C ILE A 220 5.23 -9.05 6.70
N ASN A 221 4.91 -10.22 6.15
CA ASN A 221 5.40 -11.49 6.68
C ASN A 221 6.93 -11.61 6.60
N GLN A 222 7.55 -11.11 5.51
CA GLN A 222 9.01 -11.03 5.42
C GLN A 222 9.60 -10.10 6.48
N ALA A 223 8.96 -8.96 6.77
CA ALA A 223 9.38 -8.05 7.82
C ALA A 223 9.29 -8.68 9.21
N PHE A 224 8.20 -9.39 9.52
CA PHE A 224 8.04 -10.09 10.79
C PHE A 224 9.03 -11.23 11.00
N SER A 225 9.46 -11.91 9.92
CA SER A 225 10.48 -12.96 10.01
C SER A 225 11.87 -12.46 10.40
N GLY A 226 12.10 -11.14 10.44
CA GLY A 226 13.41 -10.56 10.72
C GLY A 226 14.45 -10.81 9.62
N SER A 227 13.98 -11.09 8.40
CA SER A 227 14.85 -11.27 7.23
C SER A 227 15.77 -10.06 7.07
N LYS A 228 17.10 -10.30 7.02
CA LYS A 228 18.12 -9.22 6.93
C LYS A 228 18.05 -8.44 5.62
N LYS A 229 17.32 -8.95 4.64
CA LYS A 229 17.14 -8.35 3.33
C LYS A 229 15.65 -8.45 2.99
N LEU A 230 14.94 -7.34 3.14
CA LEU A 230 13.65 -7.16 2.47
C LEU A 230 13.97 -7.14 0.98
N GLU A 231 13.90 -8.30 0.33
CA GLU A 231 13.97 -8.38 -1.11
C GLU A 231 12.61 -7.98 -1.65
N LEU A 232 12.41 -6.66 -1.79
CA LEU A 232 11.43 -6.10 -2.71
C LEU A 232 11.89 -6.47 -4.13
N SER A 233 11.76 -7.73 -4.53
CA SER A 233 12.10 -8.14 -5.87
C SER A 233 10.99 -7.67 -6.81
N ALA A 234 11.37 -7.00 -7.91
CA ALA A 234 10.43 -6.52 -8.93
C ALA A 234 9.50 -7.61 -9.48
N THR A 235 9.88 -8.88 -9.31
CA THR A 235 9.13 -10.09 -9.68
C THR A 235 7.71 -10.14 -9.08
N SER A 236 7.45 -9.52 -7.93
CA SER A 236 6.12 -9.57 -7.32
C SER A 236 5.09 -8.63 -7.96
N PHE A 237 5.54 -7.63 -8.73
CA PHE A 237 4.63 -6.81 -9.55
C PHE A 237 4.35 -7.47 -10.91
N GLU A 238 5.28 -8.29 -11.43
CA GLU A 238 5.07 -9.11 -12.63
C GLU A 238 4.00 -10.20 -12.42
N GLU A 239 3.68 -10.52 -11.16
CA GLU A 239 2.61 -11.45 -10.76
C GLU A 239 1.21 -10.79 -10.72
N LEU A 240 1.11 -9.47 -10.96
CA LEU A 240 -0.20 -8.83 -11.07
C LEU A 240 -0.93 -9.37 -12.31
N ASN A 241 -2.16 -9.84 -12.10
CA ASN A 241 -2.97 -10.39 -13.18
C ASN A 241 -3.24 -9.31 -14.24
N GLU A 242 -2.78 -9.56 -15.47
CA GLU A 242 -2.97 -8.66 -16.61
C GLU A 242 -4.44 -8.25 -16.79
N GLU A 243 -5.38 -9.16 -16.51
CA GLU A 243 -6.81 -8.89 -16.58
C GLU A 243 -7.31 -7.92 -15.49
N GLU A 244 -6.74 -7.97 -14.29
CA GLU A 244 -7.09 -7.04 -13.21
C GLU A 244 -6.52 -5.64 -13.48
N LEU A 245 -5.30 -5.57 -14.04
CA LEU A 245 -4.71 -4.32 -14.50
C LEU A 245 -5.53 -3.70 -15.64
N LYS A 246 -5.94 -4.50 -16.64
CA LYS A 246 -6.86 -4.05 -17.69
C LYS A 246 -8.17 -3.53 -17.12
N ALA A 247 -8.76 -4.24 -16.16
CA ALA A 247 -10.01 -3.81 -15.52
C ALA A 247 -9.85 -2.48 -14.77
N LEU A 248 -8.73 -2.24 -14.08
CA LEU A 248 -8.43 -0.96 -13.45
C LEU A 248 -8.22 0.15 -14.47
N MET A 249 -7.51 -0.11 -15.57
CA MET A 249 -7.33 0.87 -16.64
C MET A 249 -8.66 1.27 -17.26
N ILE A 250 -9.57 0.32 -17.51
CA ILE A 250 -10.91 0.60 -18.05
C ILE A 250 -11.71 1.49 -17.09
N LEU A 251 -11.68 1.19 -15.78
CA LEU A 251 -12.34 2.04 -14.79
C LEU A 251 -11.78 3.45 -14.76
N TYR A 252 -10.45 3.57 -14.83
CA TYR A 252 -9.79 4.86 -14.82
C TYR A 252 -10.13 5.67 -16.06
N MET A 253 -10.09 5.05 -17.24
CA MET A 253 -10.50 5.69 -18.50
C MET A 253 -11.97 6.14 -18.45
N HIS A 254 -12.86 5.34 -17.87
CA HIS A 254 -14.25 5.74 -17.67
C HIS A 254 -14.37 6.95 -16.72
N SER A 255 -13.59 6.98 -15.63
CA SER A 255 -13.55 8.12 -14.70
C SER A 255 -13.05 9.38 -15.41
N LEU A 256 -12.02 9.27 -16.24
CA LEU A 256 -11.50 10.37 -17.04
C LEU A 256 -12.51 10.90 -18.05
N GLN A 257 -13.21 10.01 -18.77
CA GLN A 257 -14.23 10.40 -19.76
C GLN A 257 -15.41 11.15 -19.14
N SER A 258 -15.71 10.91 -17.85
CA SER A 258 -16.74 11.65 -17.13
C SER A 258 -16.31 13.02 -16.60
N HIS A 259 -15.03 13.38 -16.74
CA HIS A 259 -14.50 14.61 -16.18
C HIS A 259 -14.93 15.87 -16.98
N PRO A 260 -15.36 16.98 -16.35
CA PRO A 260 -15.86 18.16 -17.07
C PRO A 260 -14.87 18.83 -18.02
N LYS A 261 -13.57 18.65 -17.80
CA LYS A 261 -12.50 19.17 -18.66
C LYS A 261 -12.03 18.17 -19.72
N PHE A 262 -12.62 16.97 -19.79
CA PHE A 262 -12.20 15.95 -20.75
C PHE A 262 -12.33 16.43 -22.20
N ASP A 263 -13.39 17.17 -22.51
CA ASP A 263 -13.61 17.76 -23.85
C ASP A 263 -12.56 18.82 -24.23
N GLN A 264 -11.77 19.33 -23.27
CA GLN A 264 -10.67 20.27 -23.56
C GLN A 264 -9.39 19.54 -24.01
N LEU A 265 -9.38 18.22 -23.96
CA LEU A 265 -8.24 17.39 -24.35
C LEU A 265 -8.24 17.06 -25.87
N PHE A 266 -9.31 17.40 -26.59
CA PHE A 266 -9.53 17.11 -28.02
C PHE A 266 -9.98 18.35 -28.78
#